data_AF-A0A8S2T7F4-F1
#
_entry.id   AF-A0A8S2T7F4-F1
#
_cell.length_a   1.000
_cell.length_b   1.000
_cell.length_c   1.000
_cell.angle_alpha   90.00
_cell.angle_beta   90.00
_cell.angle_gamma   90.00
#
_symmetry.space_group_name_H-M   'P 1'
#
loop_
_entity.id
_entity.type
_entity.pdbx_description
1 polymer ?
#
loop_
_entity_poly.entity_id
_entity_poly.type
_entity_poly.pdbx_seq_one_letter_code
_entity_poly.pdbx_strand_id
1 'polypeptide(L)' 'FPGIDIDEEAIVSSTGALSLKQVPKKMVLIGAGVIGLELGSVWSRLGAEVTCVEYLSHIGGVGIDME' A
#
# COMPACT_ATOMS: atom_id res chain seq x y z
N PHE A 1 -0.66 2.13 -13.06
CA PHE A 1 -2.13 2.11 -13.08
C PHE A 1 -2.56 3.13 -14.13
N PRO A 2 -3.13 2.74 -15.28
CA PRO A 2 -3.48 3.70 -16.33
C PRO A 2 -4.42 4.79 -15.77
N GLY A 3 -4.16 6.06 -16.09
CA GLY A 3 -4.98 7.20 -15.65
C GLY A 3 -4.66 7.72 -14.24
N ILE A 4 -3.61 7.23 -13.58
CA ILE A 4 -3.08 7.79 -12.33
C ILE A 4 -1.61 8.16 -12.55
N ASP A 5 -1.30 9.44 -12.38
CA ASP A 5 0.07 9.95 -12.43
C ASP A 5 0.74 9.77 -11.06
N ILE A 6 1.94 9.18 -11.04
CA ILE A 6 2.74 8.99 -9.83
C ILE A 6 3.66 10.20 -9.69
N ASP A 7 3.44 10.99 -8.63
CA ASP A 7 4.20 12.22 -8.35
C ASP A 7 5.31 12.02 -7.29
N GLU A 8 5.32 10.87 -6.62
CA GLU A 8 6.22 10.53 -5.51
C GLU A 8 6.14 11.50 -4.30
N GLU A 9 5.06 12.27 -4.18
CA GLU A 9 4.76 13.16 -3.06
C GLU A 9 3.47 12.75 -2.33
N ALA A 10 2.37 12.68 -3.07
CA ALA A 10 1.04 12.28 -2.56
C ALA A 10 0.60 10.93 -3.15
N ILE A 11 0.92 10.68 -4.43
CA ILE A 11 0.70 9.42 -5.12
C ILE A 11 2.06 8.80 -5.36
N VAL A 12 2.40 7.84 -4.51
CA VAL A 12 3.73 7.24 -4.47
C VAL A 12 3.72 5.81 -5.03
N SER A 13 4.85 5.41 -5.62
CA SER A 13 5.15 4.00 -5.84
C SER A 13 5.66 3.34 -4.55
N SER A 14 6.05 2.06 -4.61
CA SER A 14 6.75 1.41 -3.50
C SER A 14 8.05 2.14 -3.13
N THR A 15 8.71 2.80 -4.08
CA THR A 15 9.95 3.55 -3.86
C THR A 15 9.68 4.82 -3.06
N GLY A 16 8.72 5.66 -3.47
CA GLY A 16 8.36 6.85 -2.70
C GLY A 16 7.79 6.52 -1.32
N ALA A 17 7.03 5.43 -1.22
CA ALA A 17 6.51 4.93 0.05
C ALA A 17 7.59 4.50 1.05
N LEU A 18 8.85 4.29 0.65
CA LEU A 18 9.97 4.05 1.57
C LEU A 18 10.59 5.33 2.12
N SER A 19 10.27 6.49 1.53
CA SER A 19 10.95 7.77 1.79
C SER A 19 9.98 8.92 2.11
N LEU A 20 8.75 8.62 2.53
CA LEU A 20 7.81 9.64 3.00
C LEU A 20 8.43 10.42 4.17
N LYS A 21 8.37 11.75 4.08
CA LYS A 21 8.99 12.66 5.06
C LYS A 21 8.24 12.70 6.40
N GLN A 22 7.01 12.22 6.44
CA GLN A 22 6.16 12.20 7.62
C GLN A 22 5.16 11.04 7.54
N VAL A 23 4.71 10.58 8.70
CA VAL A 23 3.64 9.57 8.77
C VAL A 23 2.34 10.19 8.25
N PRO A 24 1.70 9.61 7.22
CA PRO A 24 0.42 10.11 6.74
C PRO A 24 -0.68 9.81 7.75
N LYS A 25 -1.66 10.72 7.90
CA LYS A 25 -2.83 10.46 8.77
C LYS A 25 -3.68 9.31 8.26
N LYS A 26 -3.87 9.26 6.94
CA LYS A 26 -4.59 8.20 6.22
C LYS A 26 -3.76 7.80 5.00
N MET A 27 -3.73 6.51 4.72
CA MET A 27 -3.03 5.95 3.56
C MET A 27 -3.91 4.91 2.86
N VAL A 28 -4.08 5.05 1.56
CA VAL A 28 -4.75 4.05 0.73
C VAL A 28 -3.71 3.30 -0.07
N LEU A 29 -3.77 1.97 -0.03
CA LEU A 29 -2.93 1.08 -0.83
C LEU A 29 -3.79 0.42 -1.90
N ILE A 30 -3.40 0.59 -3.16
CA ILE A 30 -4.03 -0.11 -4.29
C ILE A 30 -3.23 -1.38 -4.55
N GLY A 31 -3.82 -2.53 -4.25
CA GLY A 31 -3.19 -3.84 -4.25
C GLY A 31 -2.78 -4.30 -2.85
N ALA A 32 -3.33 -5.43 -2.42
CA ALA A 32 -3.03 -6.10 -1.14
C ALA A 32 -2.13 -7.33 -1.34
N GLY A 33 -1.21 -7.27 -2.31
CA GLY A 33 -0.11 -8.24 -2.43
C GLY A 33 1.01 -8.00 -1.41
N VAL A 34 2.07 -8.80 -1.47
CA VAL A 34 3.20 -8.78 -0.50
C VAL A 34 3.74 -7.36 -0.26
N ILE A 35 4.16 -6.66 -1.32
CA ILE A 35 4.75 -5.31 -1.21
C ILE A 35 3.78 -4.32 -0.56
N GLY A 36 2.50 -4.35 -0.96
CA GLY A 36 1.48 -3.46 -0.43
C GLY A 36 1.25 -3.70 1.05
N LEU A 37 1.14 -4.96 1.48
CA LEU A 37 0.93 -5.34 2.87
C LEU A 37 2.15 -5.05 3.75
N GLU A 38 3.37 -5.27 3.26
CA GLU A 38 4.59 -4.95 4.00
C GLU A 38 4.67 -3.44 4.28
N LEU A 39 4.52 -2.60 3.25
CA LEU A 39 4.55 -1.15 3.41
C LEU A 39 3.36 -0.64 4.22
N GLY A 40 2.15 -1.15 3.98
CA GLY A 40 0.98 -0.83 4.78
C GLY A 40 1.13 -1.18 6.25
N SER A 41 1.72 -2.33 6.54
CA SER A 41 2.02 -2.72 7.91
C SER A 41 3.04 -1.78 8.56
N VAL A 42 4.07 -1.33 7.83
CA VAL A 42 5.04 -0.34 8.34
C VAL A 42 4.33 0.96 8.70
N TRP A 43 3.57 1.53 7.76
CA TRP A 43 2.91 2.83 7.96
C TRP A 43 1.80 2.78 9.01
N SER A 44 1.05 1.67 9.07
CA SER A 44 0.03 1.47 10.12
C SER A 44 0.65 1.43 11.51
N ARG A 45 1.78 0.72 11.68
CA ARG A 45 2.52 0.66 12.96
C ARG A 45 3.09 2.01 13.38
N LEU A 46 3.41 2.87 12.42
CA LEU A 46 3.86 4.24 12.67
C LEU A 46 2.71 5.22 12.98
N GLY A 47 1.45 4.79 12.84
CA GLY A 47 0.27 5.55 13.24
C GLY A 47 -0.65 5.99 12.09
N ALA A 48 -0.40 5.57 10.85
CA ALA A 48 -1.30 5.84 9.74
C ALA A 48 -2.58 4.97 9.83
N GLU A 49 -3.74 5.56 9.55
CA GLU A 49 -4.95 4.78 9.25
C GLU A 49 -4.82 4.23 7.82
N VAL A 50 -4.58 2.92 7.69
CA VAL A 50 -4.31 2.28 6.41
C VAL A 50 -5.55 1.56 5.90
N THR A 51 -5.91 1.80 4.64
CA THR A 51 -6.95 1.05 3.91
C THR A 51 -6.34 0.40 2.68
N CYS A 52 -6.50 -0.91 2.55
CA CYS A 52 -6.09 -1.64 1.35
C CYS A 52 -7.31 -1.84 0.43
N VAL A 53 -7.14 -1.55 -0.85
CA VAL A 53 -8.12 -1.82 -1.90
C VAL A 53 -7.54 -2.90 -2.80
N GLU A 54 -8.16 -4.08 -2.78
CA GLU A 54 -7.76 -5.24 -3.59
C GLU A 54 -8.92 -5.63 -4.50
N TYR A 55 -8.60 -5.94 -5.76
CA TYR A 55 -9.59 -6.38 -6.73
C TYR A 55 -9.95 -7.85 -6.53
N LEU A 56 -8.98 -8.67 -6.14
CA LEU A 56 -9.20 -10.07 -5.81
C LEU A 56 -9.99 -10.22 -4.50
N SER A 57 -10.60 -11.38 -4.30
CA SER A 57 -11.32 -11.71 -3.07
C SER A 57 -10.41 -12.12 -1.90
N HIS A 58 -9.10 -11.89 -2.02
CA HIS A 58 -8.10 -12.30 -1.04
C HIS A 58 -6.87 -11.39 -1.08
N ILE A 59 -6.04 -11.49 -0.04
CA ILE A 59 -4.80 -10.72 0.12
C ILE A 59 -3.58 -11.63 -0.01
N GLY A 60 -2.38 -11.06 -0.12
CA GLY A 60 -1.11 -11.81 -0.10
C GLY A 60 -0.55 -12.16 -1.49
N GLY A 61 -1.36 -12.03 -2.53
CA GLY A 61 -0.95 -12.24 -3.92
C GLY A 61 -1.02 -13.71 -4.36
N VAL A 62 -0.56 -13.97 -5.58
CA VAL A 62 -0.72 -15.27 -6.25
C VAL A 62 0.07 -16.36 -5.51
N GLY A 63 -0.59 -17.49 -5.26
CA GLY A 63 0.03 -18.68 -4.67
C GLY A 63 0.02 -18.72 -3.14
N ILE A 64 -0.61 -17.73 -2.49
CA ILE A 64 -0.91 -17.83 -1.06
C ILE A 64 -1.93 -18.95 -0.82
N ASP A 65 -1.77 -19.64 0.30
CA ASP A 65 -2.77 -20.60 0.75
C ASP A 65 -4.06 -19.86 1.14
N MET A 66 -5.18 -20.42 0.73
CA MET A 66 -6.52 -19.82 0.84
C MET A 66 -7.44 -20.59 1.79
N GLU A 67 -6.97 -21.70 2.33
CA GLU A 67 -7.65 -22.50 3.34
C GLU A 67 -7.44 -21.98 4.77
#